data_AF-A0ABD0Y0A2-F1
#
_entry.id   AF-A0ABD0Y0A2-F1
#
_cell.length_a   1.000
_cell.length_b   1.000
_cell.length_c   1.000
_cell.angle_alpha   90.00
_cell.angle_beta   90.00
_cell.angle_gamma   90.00
#
_symmetry.space_group_name_H-M   'P 1'
#
loop_
_entity.id
_entity.type
_entity.pdbx_description
1 polymer ?
#
loop_
_entity_poly.entity_id
_entity_poly.type
_entity_poly.pdbx_seq_one_letter_code
_entity_poly.pdbx_strand_id
1 'polypeptide(L)'
;MGGRLLQIAVALAALVLLPERPGAYLVVLSENDGPGVFFEAGVKAYDSHSRHYTIDANRSAAFVRKLVGVDPWTGSVYLKQRPRCDGLLYPNLFTVYIDSVSNGTLDYVSLPLRILIRGCADLLSLEGNLFININLP
;
A
#
# COMPACT_ATOMS: atom_id res chain seq x y z
N MET A 1 7.74 -28.20 38.76
CA MET A 1 6.66 -27.43 38.08
C MET A 1 7.05 -25.99 37.71
N GLY A 2 8.14 -25.40 38.23
CA GLY A 2 8.51 -23.99 37.94
C GLY A 2 9.10 -23.68 36.56
N GLY A 3 9.80 -24.63 35.91
CA GLY A 3 10.48 -24.37 34.63
C GLY A 3 9.54 -24.13 33.44
N ARG A 4 8.36 -24.77 33.44
CA ARG A 4 7.35 -24.58 32.38
C ARG A 4 6.70 -23.20 32.45
N LEU A 5 6.44 -22.70 33.65
CA LEU A 5 5.89 -21.35 33.85
C LEU A 5 6.87 -20.27 33.41
N LEU A 6 8.16 -20.45 33.69
CA LEU A 6 9.21 -19.54 33.22
C LEU A 6 9.32 -19.55 31.69
N GLN A 7 9.27 -20.71 31.05
CA GLN A 7 9.30 -20.80 29.58
C GLN A 7 8.08 -20.17 28.92
N ILE A 8 6.89 -20.36 29.49
CA ILE A 8 5.66 -19.72 29.00
C ILE A 8 5.76 -18.20 29.16
N ALA A 9 6.26 -17.70 30.30
CA ALA A 9 6.43 -16.28 30.54
C ALA A 9 7.44 -15.64 29.56
N VAL A 10 8.56 -16.31 29.28
CA VAL A 10 9.55 -15.85 28.30
C VAL A 10 8.99 -15.88 26.88
N ALA A 11 8.23 -16.91 26.51
CA ALA A 11 7.60 -17.00 25.19
C ALA A 11 6.55 -15.91 24.98
N LEU A 12 5.73 -15.62 26.00
CA LEU A 12 4.75 -14.53 25.96
C LEU A 12 5.43 -13.16 25.89
N ALA A 13 6.49 -12.94 26.67
CA ALA A 13 7.27 -11.70 26.62
C ALA A 13 7.93 -11.51 25.25
N ALA A 14 8.47 -12.57 24.64
CA ALA A 14 9.05 -12.53 23.30
C ALA A 14 8.00 -12.25 22.21
N LEU A 15 6.77 -12.76 22.37
CA LEU A 15 5.67 -12.51 21.45
C LEU A 15 5.20 -11.05 21.49
N VAL A 16 5.19 -10.42 22.68
CA VAL A 16 4.86 -9.00 22.86
C VAL A 16 5.93 -8.07 22.27
N LEU A 17 7.18 -8.52 22.18
CA LEU A 17 8.30 -7.76 21.61
C LEU A 17 8.41 -7.87 20.09
N LEU A 18 7.48 -8.57 19.42
CA LEU A 18 7.46 -8.57 17.96
C LEU A 18 7.12 -7.14 17.48
N PRO A 19 7.99 -6.51 16.67
CA PRO A 19 7.69 -5.19 16.13
C PRO A 19 6.42 -5.28 15.30
N GLU A 20 5.42 -4.44 15.61
CA GLU A 20 4.29 -4.26 14.70
C GLU A 20 4.86 -3.89 13.33
N ARG A 21 4.60 -4.75 12.34
CA ARG A 21 5.08 -4.48 10.99
C ARG A 21 4.42 -3.18 10.54
N PRO A 22 5.18 -2.18 10.05
CA PRO A 22 4.58 -0.95 9.55
C PRO A 22 3.50 -1.31 8.53
N GLY A 23 2.30 -0.78 8.74
CA GLY A 23 1.14 -1.10 7.93
C GLY A 23 1.45 -0.87 6.46
N ALA A 24 1.29 -1.91 5.65
CA ALA A 24 1.39 -1.80 4.20
C ALA A 24 -0.01 -1.53 3.63
N TYR A 25 -0.15 -0.47 2.84
CA TYR A 25 -1.41 -0.19 2.17
C TYR A 25 -1.58 -1.15 0.99
N LEU A 26 -2.75 -1.76 0.87
CA LEU A 26 -3.15 -2.57 -0.28
C LEU A 26 -4.40 -1.94 -0.89
N VAL A 27 -4.28 -1.54 -2.15
CA VAL A 27 -5.40 -1.12 -2.97
C VAL A 27 -5.74 -2.22 -3.96
N VAL A 28 -7.03 -2.47 -4.11
CA VAL A 28 -7.56 -3.40 -5.09
C VAL A 28 -8.24 -2.59 -6.17
N LEU A 29 -7.76 -2.75 -7.41
CA LEU A 29 -8.34 -2.15 -8.61
C LEU A 29 -8.96 -3.23 -9.48
N SER A 30 -9.97 -2.87 -10.26
CA SER A 30 -10.60 -3.68 -11.29
C SER A 30 -10.09 -3.28 -12.67
N GLU A 31 -10.08 -4.21 -13.61
CA GLU A 31 -9.89 -3.93 -15.03
C GLU A 31 -10.90 -2.91 -15.60
N ASN A 32 -12.04 -2.76 -14.93
CA ASN A 32 -13.08 -1.84 -15.33
C ASN A 32 -12.87 -0.43 -14.79
N ASP A 33 -11.93 -0.22 -13.86
CA ASP A 33 -11.69 1.08 -13.26
C ASP A 33 -11.12 2.07 -14.29
N GLY A 34 -11.77 3.22 -14.39
CA GLY A 34 -11.34 4.31 -15.27
C GLY A 34 -10.21 5.14 -14.65
N PRO A 35 -9.65 6.10 -15.42
CA PRO A 35 -8.77 7.12 -14.87
C PRO A 35 -9.45 7.88 -13.72
N GLY A 36 -8.72 8.13 -12.64
CA GLY A 36 -9.26 8.78 -11.45
C GLY A 36 -8.44 8.52 -10.20
N VAL A 37 -8.72 9.30 -9.14
CA VAL A 37 -8.08 9.16 -7.83
C VAL A 37 -8.61 7.89 -7.15
N PHE A 38 -7.70 7.08 -6.62
CA PHE A 38 -8.04 5.83 -5.91
C PHE A 38 -7.39 5.70 -4.53
N PHE A 39 -6.44 6.58 -4.19
CA PHE A 39 -5.76 6.53 -2.90
C PHE A 39 -5.20 7.90 -2.51
N GLU A 40 -5.24 8.24 -1.22
CA GLU A 40 -4.67 9.47 -0.68
C GLU A 40 -3.39 9.15 0.10
N ALA A 41 -2.23 9.47 -0.49
CA ALA A 41 -0.93 9.32 0.16
C ALA A 41 -0.49 10.56 0.94
N GLY A 42 -1.35 11.60 0.96
CA GLY A 42 -1.11 12.83 1.69
C GLY A 42 -0.86 12.55 3.17
N VAL A 43 0.35 12.87 3.63
CA VAL A 43 0.69 12.80 5.05
C VAL A 43 0.10 14.04 5.71
N LYS A 44 -0.70 13.87 6.77
CA LYS A 44 -1.15 15.00 7.59
C LYS A 44 0.09 15.66 8.18
N ALA A 45 0.45 16.80 7.61
CA ALA A 45 1.55 17.62 8.09
C ALA A 45 1.19 18.09 9.51
N TYR A 46 1.98 17.68 10.51
CA TYR A 46 1.96 18.31 11.83
C TYR A 46 2.64 19.68 11.77
N ASP A 47 3.48 19.90 10.76
CA ASP A 47 4.12 21.17 10.43
C ASP A 47 3.28 21.97 9.43
N SER A 48 3.36 23.30 9.47
CA SER A 48 2.65 24.18 8.53
C SER A 48 3.30 24.24 7.14
N HIS A 49 4.24 23.34 6.85
CA HIS A 49 5.04 23.35 5.62
C HIS A 49 4.37 22.52 4.52
N SER A 50 4.41 23.02 3.29
CA SER A 50 3.96 22.27 2.13
C SER A 50 4.92 21.11 1.84
N ARG A 51 4.36 20.00 1.37
CA ARG A 51 5.12 18.81 0.97
C ARG A 51 5.01 18.59 -0.52
N HIS A 52 6.05 18.04 -1.11
CA HIS A 52 6.08 17.66 -2.51
C HIS A 52 6.05 16.15 -2.66
N TYR A 53 5.14 15.63 -3.49
CA TYR A 53 4.93 14.20 -3.68
C TYR A 53 5.43 13.72 -5.04
N THR A 54 6.18 12.62 -5.06
CA THR A 54 6.70 12.03 -6.31
C THR A 54 6.68 10.50 -6.26
N ILE A 55 6.71 9.85 -7.42
CA ILE A 55 6.91 8.40 -7.50
C ILE A 55 8.41 8.13 -7.55
N ASP A 56 8.93 7.34 -6.61
CA ASP A 56 10.33 6.90 -6.62
C ASP A 56 10.57 5.99 -7.82
N ALA A 57 11.33 6.49 -8.80
CA ALA A 57 11.64 5.81 -10.04
C ALA A 57 12.68 4.68 -9.90
N ASN A 58 13.45 4.67 -8.82
CA ASN A 58 14.46 3.65 -8.54
C ASN A 58 13.84 2.44 -7.86
N ARG A 59 12.83 2.66 -7.01
CA ARG A 59 12.13 1.59 -6.28
C ARG A 59 10.84 1.11 -6.94
N SER A 60 10.22 1.94 -7.78
CA SER A 60 9.03 1.57 -8.54
C SER A 60 9.38 1.06 -9.93
N ALA A 61 8.67 0.02 -10.39
CA ALA A 61 8.87 -0.52 -11.72
C ALA A 61 8.56 0.53 -12.81
N ALA A 62 9.28 0.47 -13.94
CA ALA A 62 9.19 1.48 -14.99
C ALA A 62 7.78 1.68 -15.57
N PHE A 63 6.97 0.61 -15.63
CA PHE A 63 5.58 0.68 -16.12
C PHE A 63 4.66 1.49 -15.21
N VAL A 64 4.99 1.60 -13.90
CA VAL A 64 4.12 2.25 -12.90
C VAL A 64 3.83 3.68 -13.31
N ARG A 65 4.84 4.43 -13.78
CA ARG A 65 4.66 5.83 -14.22
C ARG A 65 3.76 5.98 -15.45
N LYS A 66 3.53 4.91 -16.22
CA LYS A 66 2.58 4.90 -17.35
C LYS A 66 1.14 4.66 -16.88
N LEU A 67 0.96 3.88 -15.81
CA LEU A 67 -0.35 3.49 -15.29
C LEU A 67 -0.86 4.41 -14.17
N VAL A 68 0.02 4.84 -13.29
CA VAL A 68 -0.26 5.57 -12.05
C VAL A 68 0.42 6.93 -12.06
N GLY A 69 -0.27 7.93 -11.51
CA GLY A 69 0.28 9.24 -11.18
C GLY A 69 0.04 9.58 -9.72
N VAL A 70 0.76 10.59 -9.25
CA VAL A 70 0.53 11.23 -7.96
C VAL A 70 0.44 12.74 -8.19
N ASP A 71 -0.51 13.38 -7.55
CA ASP A 71 -0.57 14.84 -7.50
C ASP A 71 0.56 15.35 -6.58
N PRO A 72 1.45 16.21 -7.08
CA PRO A 72 2.65 16.58 -6.32
C PRO A 72 2.39 17.53 -5.15
N TRP A 73 1.17 18.04 -4.98
CA TRP A 73 0.82 18.95 -3.89
C TRP A 73 -0.10 18.30 -2.85
N THR A 74 -1.04 17.45 -3.29
CA THR A 74 -1.98 16.77 -2.38
C THR A 74 -1.52 15.38 -1.97
N GLY A 75 -0.68 14.73 -2.79
CA GLY A 75 -0.36 13.31 -2.61
C GLY A 75 -1.48 12.37 -3.07
N SER A 76 -2.48 12.88 -3.80
CA SER A 76 -3.57 12.07 -4.35
C SER A 76 -3.02 11.18 -5.47
N VAL A 77 -3.19 9.87 -5.32
CA VAL A 77 -2.73 8.86 -6.27
C VAL A 77 -3.87 8.49 -7.20
N TYR A 78 -3.59 8.51 -8.49
CA TYR A 78 -4.60 8.32 -9.52
C TYR A 78 -4.16 7.39 -10.64
N LEU A 79 -5.13 6.73 -11.27
CA LEU A 79 -4.96 6.00 -12.50
C LEU A 79 -4.90 6.98 -13.67
N LYS A 80 -3.88 6.85 -14.52
CA LYS A 80 -3.74 7.61 -15.77
C LYS A 80 -4.55 7.00 -16.90
N GLN A 81 -4.74 5.69 -16.87
CA GLN A 81 -5.44 4.92 -17.88
C GLN A 81 -6.09 3.70 -17.22
N ARG A 82 -7.12 3.15 -17.87
CA ARG A 82 -7.75 1.90 -17.43
C ARG A 82 -6.71 0.77 -17.40
N PRO A 83 -6.69 -0.07 -16.35
CA PRO A 83 -5.84 -1.25 -16.31
C PRO A 83 -6.17 -2.19 -17.49
N ARG A 84 -5.13 -2.67 -18.17
CA ARG A 84 -5.20 -3.72 -19.19
C ARG A 84 -4.88 -5.08 -18.60
N CYS A 85 -5.63 -6.08 -19.02
CA CYS A 85 -5.58 -7.45 -18.55
C CYS A 85 -4.92 -8.41 -19.53
N ASP A 86 -3.84 -7.96 -20.15
CA ASP A 86 -3.05 -8.79 -21.06
C ASP A 86 -1.90 -9.53 -20.36
N GLY A 87 -1.54 -9.15 -19.13
CA GLY A 87 -0.40 -9.71 -18.38
C GLY A 87 0.97 -9.44 -19.04
N LEU A 88 0.99 -8.70 -20.15
CA LEU A 88 2.19 -8.42 -20.95
C LEU A 88 2.84 -7.11 -20.51
N LEU A 89 2.03 -6.14 -20.09
CA LEU A 89 2.51 -4.80 -19.73
C LEU A 89 3.00 -4.70 -18.28
N TYR A 90 2.40 -5.47 -17.37
CA TYR A 90 2.74 -5.46 -15.94
C TYR A 90 2.11 -6.65 -15.20
N PRO A 91 2.64 -7.02 -14.01
CA PRO A 91 2.04 -8.03 -13.15
C PRO A 91 0.76 -7.53 -12.46
N ASN A 92 -0.11 -8.46 -12.05
CA ASN A 92 -1.35 -8.14 -11.35
C ASN A 92 -1.13 -7.58 -9.94
N LEU A 93 -0.01 -7.89 -9.30
CA LEU A 93 0.38 -7.35 -8.00
C LEU A 93 1.71 -6.62 -8.14
N PHE A 94 1.74 -5.34 -7.78
CA PHE A 94 2.97 -4.54 -7.77
C PHE A 94 2.95 -3.53 -6.62
N THR A 95 4.10 -2.93 -6.35
CA THR A 95 4.24 -1.87 -5.35
C THR A 95 4.70 -0.59 -6.05
N VAL A 96 4.07 0.52 -5.70
CA VAL A 96 4.54 1.87 -6.01
C VAL A 96 5.03 2.53 -4.73
N TYR A 97 6.16 3.23 -4.81
CA TYR A 97 6.71 3.99 -3.71
C TYR A 97 6.44 5.47 -3.96
N ILE A 98 5.72 6.09 -3.04
CA ILE A 98 5.35 7.50 -3.11
C ILE A 98 6.17 8.25 -2.06
N ASP A 99 7.03 9.13 -2.53
CA ASP A 99 7.92 9.91 -1.70
C ASP A 99 7.30 11.27 -1.41
N SER A 100 7.44 11.73 -0.18
CA SER A 100 6.99 13.01 0.33
C SER A 100 8.15 13.74 0.98
N VAL A 101 8.54 14.86 0.40
CA VAL A 101 9.62 15.72 0.90
C VAL A 101 8.99 17.00 1.45
N SER A 102 9.33 17.40 2.68
CA SER A 102 8.93 18.71 3.21
C SER A 102 9.75 19.82 2.56
N ASN A 103 9.11 20.93 2.20
CA ASN A 103 9.80 22.09 1.64
C ASN A 103 10.50 22.95 2.72
N GLY A 104 10.09 22.83 3.98
CA GLY A 104 10.58 23.66 5.09
C GLY A 104 11.55 22.95 6.03
N THR A 105 11.63 21.63 5.98
CA THR A 105 12.44 20.80 6.88
C THR A 105 13.14 19.69 6.11
N LEU A 106 14.07 18.96 6.75
CA LEU A 106 14.72 17.78 6.18
C LEU A 106 13.86 16.50 6.35
N ASP A 107 12.54 16.66 6.50
CA ASP A 107 11.62 15.54 6.72
C ASP A 107 11.26 14.85 5.40
N TYR A 108 11.42 13.53 5.38
CA TYR A 108 11.21 12.66 4.24
C TYR A 108 10.41 11.43 4.65
N VAL A 109 9.35 11.15 3.90
CA VAL A 109 8.50 9.97 4.09
C VAL A 109 8.37 9.24 2.77
N SER A 110 8.52 7.91 2.78
CA SER A 110 8.31 7.06 1.61
C SER A 110 7.24 6.01 1.91
N LEU A 111 6.15 6.06 1.16
CA LEU A 111 4.97 5.22 1.36
C LEU A 111 4.96 4.06 0.35
N PRO A 112 5.10 2.80 0.80
CA PRO A 112 4.87 1.64 -0.05
C PRO A 112 3.38 1.38 -0.22
N LEU A 113 2.86 1.58 -1.43
CA LEU A 113 1.48 1.28 -1.80
C LEU A 113 1.44 0.05 -2.70
N ARG A 114 0.85 -1.04 -2.20
CA ARG A 114 0.63 -2.26 -2.98
C ARG A 114 -0.66 -2.12 -3.78
N ILE A 115 -0.60 -2.47 -5.05
CA ILE A 115 -1.74 -2.42 -5.97
C ILE A 115 -1.96 -3.81 -6.53
N LEU A 116 -3.17 -4.33 -6.33
CA LEU A 116 -3.65 -5.59 -6.88
C LEU A 116 -4.73 -5.30 -7.93
N ILE A 117 -4.52 -5.69 -9.18
CA ILE A 117 -5.51 -5.59 -10.25
C ILE A 117 -6.26 -6.92 -10.35
N ARG A 118 -7.58 -6.88 -10.15
CA ARG A 118 -8.52 -8.00 -10.32
C ARG A 118 -9.12 -7.98 -11.73
N GLY A 119 -9.48 -9.16 -12.23
CA GLY A 119 -10.05 -9.36 -13.58
C GLY A 119 -9.02 -9.82 -14.62
N CYS A 120 -7.72 -9.62 -14.38
CA CYS A 120 -6.68 -9.91 -15.40
C CYS A 120 -6.21 -11.36 -15.49
N ALA A 121 -6.62 -12.19 -14.55
CA ALA A 121 -6.51 -13.64 -14.55
C ALA A 121 -7.43 -14.12 -13.41
N ASP A 122 -7.93 -15.35 -13.50
CA ASP A 122 -8.62 -16.10 -12.43
C ASP A 122 -7.73 -16.35 -11.19
N LEU A 123 -6.71 -15.52 -10.96
CA LEU A 123 -5.69 -15.70 -9.94
C LEU A 123 -6.19 -15.52 -8.51
N LEU A 124 -7.47 -15.23 -8.30
CA LEU A 124 -8.12 -15.34 -7.00
C LEU A 124 -9.60 -15.69 -7.20
N SER A 125 -9.89 -16.99 -7.29
CA SER A 125 -11.10 -17.54 -6.64
C SER A 125 -11.02 -17.23 -5.14
N LEU A 126 -11.25 -15.97 -4.79
CA LEU A 126 -11.58 -15.53 -3.43
C LEU A 126 -13.09 -15.68 -3.16
N GLU A 127 -13.82 -16.29 -4.10
CA GLU A 127 -15.25 -16.59 -3.98
C GLU A 127 -15.53 -17.95 -3.29
N GLY A 128 -14.51 -18.62 -2.78
CA GLY A 128 -14.67 -19.85 -1.98
C GLY A 128 -14.47 -19.61 -0.48
N ASN A 129 -15.51 -19.15 0.22
CA ASN A 129 -15.69 -19.27 1.68
C ASN A 129 -14.84 -18.37 2.62
N LEU A 130 -14.94 -17.04 2.48
CA LEU A 130 -14.70 -16.18 3.64
C LEU A 130 -15.79 -15.12 3.78
N PHE A 131 -16.98 -15.59 4.19
CA PHE A 131 -17.87 -14.77 5.00
C PHE A 131 -17.11 -14.44 6.30
N ILE A 132 -16.34 -13.35 6.31
CA ILE A 132 -16.04 -12.69 7.57
C ILE A 132 -17.37 -12.09 8.00
N ASN A 133 -18.10 -12.88 8.79
CA ASN A 133 -19.23 -12.42 9.57
C ASN A 133 -18.68 -11.42 10.59
N ILE A 134 -18.50 -10.17 10.16
CA ILE A 134 -18.31 -9.03 11.06
C ILE A 134 -19.70 -8.66 11.58
N ASN A 135 -20.25 -9.53 12.42
CA ASN A 135 -21.14 -9.07 13.47
C ASN A 135 -20.29 -8.20 14.41
N LEU A 136 -20.36 -6.88 14.23
CA LEU A 136 -20.13 -5.97 15.34
C LEU A 136 -21.34 -6.05 16.29
N PRO A 137 -21.14 -5.87 17.61
CA PRO A 137 -22.23 -5.87 18.59
C PRO A 137 -23.24 -4.74 18.35
#